data_AF-I4FVE6-F1
#
_entry.id   AF-I4FVE6-F1
#
_cell.length_a   1.000
_cell.length_b   1.000
_cell.length_c   1.000
_cell.angle_alpha   90.00
_cell.angle_beta   90.00
_cell.angle_gamma   90.00
#
_symmetry.space_group_name_H-M   'P 1'
#
loop_
_entity.id
_entity.type
_entity.pdbx_description
1 polymer ?
#
loop_
_entity_poly.entity_id
_entity_poly.type
_entity_poly.pdbx_seq_one_letter_code
_entity_poly.pdbx_strand_id
1 'polypeptide(L)'
;MMGIGLVKYEQGSISEAIKQWEKALIINNQSAEIQLALAVAFYHQGEKDKALKLAESALSINSQLANIDFLKKILRTNKIFADVQKLLAHPELKNYVNQ
;
A
#
# COMPACT_ATOMS: atom_id res chain seq x y z
N MET A 1 -1.46 -5.77 12.83
CA MET A 1 -2.25 -6.59 11.87
C MET A 1 -2.79 -5.66 10.79
N MET A 2 -2.59 -5.98 9.50
CA MET A 2 -3.01 -5.15 8.36
C MET A 2 -4.53 -4.89 8.32
N GLY A 3 -5.34 -5.85 8.79
CA GLY A 3 -6.80 -5.86 8.65
C GLY A 3 -7.54 -4.68 9.28
N ILE A 4 -7.14 -4.20 10.46
CA ILE A 4 -7.82 -3.06 11.12
C ILE A 4 -7.62 -1.77 10.30
N GLY A 5 -6.40 -1.53 9.81
CA GLY A 5 -6.12 -0.37 8.96
C GLY A 5 -6.89 -0.44 7.64
N LEU A 6 -7.04 -1.65 7.08
CA LEU A 6 -7.83 -1.85 5.85
C LEU A 6 -9.30 -1.47 6.05
N VAL A 7 -9.93 -1.93 7.13
CA VAL A 7 -11.33 -1.56 7.44
C VAL A 7 -11.48 -0.05 7.57
N LYS A 8 -10.55 0.62 8.26
CA LYS A 8 -10.56 2.08 8.41
C LYS A 8 -10.38 2.81 7.08
N TYR A 9 -9.54 2.30 6.20
CA TYR A 9 -9.31 2.86 4.87
C TYR A 9 -10.56 2.79 3.99
N GLU A 10 -11.21 1.63 3.96
CA GLU A 10 -12.45 1.42 3.19
C GLU A 10 -13.60 2.30 3.70
N GLN A 11 -13.63 2.61 5.01
CA GLN A 11 -14.58 3.57 5.60
C GLN A 11 -14.26 5.04 5.26
N GLY A 12 -13.13 5.33 4.60
CA GLY A 12 -12.67 6.68 4.31
C GLY A 12 -11.90 7.35 5.44
N SER A 13 -11.69 6.67 6.57
CA SER A 13 -10.89 7.15 7.71
C SER A 13 -9.39 6.95 7.45
N ILE A 14 -8.86 7.61 6.41
CA ILE A 14 -7.49 7.41 5.91
C ILE A 14 -6.44 7.69 7.01
N SER A 15 -6.59 8.77 7.76
CA SER A 15 -5.65 9.11 8.85
C SER A 15 -5.65 8.08 9.99
N GLU A 16 -6.79 7.44 10.26
CA GLU A 16 -6.85 6.34 11.24
C GLU A 16 -6.20 5.08 10.68
N ALA A 17 -6.42 4.78 9.39
CA ALA A 17 -5.77 3.65 8.72
C ALA A 17 -4.24 3.74 8.81
N ILE A 18 -3.69 4.93 8.52
CA ILE A 18 -2.25 5.21 8.65
C ILE A 18 -1.76 4.91 10.08
N LYS A 19 -2.43 5.47 11.10
CA LYS A 19 -2.05 5.23 12.51
C LYS A 19 -2.05 3.74 12.87
N GLN A 20 -3.01 2.97 12.36
CA GLN A 20 -3.07 1.52 12.63
C GLN A 20 -1.96 0.76 11.91
N TRP A 21 -1.64 1.13 10.68
CA TRP A 21 -0.57 0.51 9.92
C TRP A 21 0.83 0.88 10.43
N GLU A 22 1.06 2.13 10.85
CA GLU A 22 2.30 2.54 11.52
C GLU A 22 2.54 1.74 12.79
N LYS A 23 1.50 1.57 13.63
CA LYS A 23 1.57 0.68 14.81
C LYS A 23 1.87 -0.76 14.44
N ALA A 24 1.28 -1.27 13.35
CA ALA A 24 1.53 -2.62 12.90
C ALA A 24 2.97 -2.81 12.38
N LEU A 25 3.54 -1.77 11.75
CA LEU A 25 4.91 -1.76 11.27
C LEU A 25 5.91 -1.75 12.44
N ILE A 26 5.61 -1.08 13.56
CA ILE A 26 6.45 -1.16 14.77
C ILE A 26 6.60 -2.61 15.27
N ILE A 27 5.56 -3.42 15.13
CA ILE A 27 5.56 -4.83 15.56
C ILE A 27 6.23 -5.72 14.52
N ASN A 28 5.97 -5.48 13.23
CA ASN A 28 6.62 -6.19 12.12
C ASN A 28 7.21 -5.17 11.14
N ASN A 29 8.49 -4.84 11.37
CA ASN A 29 9.17 -3.72 10.72
C ASN A 29 9.41 -3.91 9.21
N GLN A 30 9.13 -5.09 8.66
CA GLN A 30 9.43 -5.44 7.27
C GLN A 30 8.23 -6.01 6.49
N SER A 31 6.99 -5.80 6.96
CA SER A 31 5.82 -6.23 6.17
C SER A 31 5.64 -5.34 4.95
N ALA A 32 5.97 -5.90 3.78
CA ALA A 32 5.80 -5.25 2.48
C ALA A 32 4.34 -4.87 2.21
N GLU A 33 3.38 -5.70 2.64
CA GLU A 33 1.95 -5.41 2.49
C GLU A 33 1.52 -4.17 3.28
N ILE A 34 2.03 -4.01 4.51
CA ILE A 34 1.76 -2.85 5.35
C ILE A 34 2.44 -1.60 4.78
N GLN A 35 3.68 -1.72 4.29
CA GLN A 35 4.36 -0.62 3.62
C GLN A 35 3.61 -0.15 2.37
N LEU A 36 3.10 -1.09 1.54
CA LEU A 36 2.28 -0.75 0.38
C LEU A 36 0.96 -0.08 0.79
N ALA A 37 0.29 -0.58 1.84
CA ALA A 37 -0.95 0.03 2.33
C ALA A 37 -0.72 1.48 2.83
N LEU A 38 0.38 1.72 3.53
CA LEU A 38 0.79 3.07 3.93
C LEU A 38 1.10 3.95 2.73
N ALA A 39 1.82 3.42 1.73
CA ALA A 39 2.12 4.15 0.50
C ALA A 39 0.84 4.65 -0.17
N VAL A 40 -0.17 3.79 -0.30
CA VAL A 40 -1.46 4.13 -0.90
C VAL A 40 -2.21 5.20 -0.11
N ALA A 41 -2.17 5.13 1.22
CA ALA A 41 -2.80 6.17 2.06
C ALA A 41 -2.08 7.52 1.98
N PHE A 42 -0.75 7.54 1.97
CA PHE A 42 0.00 8.77 1.74
C PHE A 42 -0.24 9.34 0.33
N TYR A 43 -0.33 8.49 -0.68
CA TYR A 43 -0.68 8.90 -2.04
C TYR A 43 -2.06 9.57 -2.09
N HIS A 44 -3.05 8.98 -1.42
CA HIS A 44 -4.40 9.54 -1.30
C HIS A 44 -4.41 10.88 -0.53
N GLN A 45 -3.48 11.12 0.39
CA GLN A 45 -3.33 12.40 1.10
C GLN A 45 -2.55 13.46 0.30
N GLY A 46 -2.00 13.11 -0.88
CA GLY A 46 -1.18 13.99 -1.69
C GLY A 46 0.32 13.98 -1.33
N GLU A 47 0.71 13.18 -0.34
CA GLU A 47 2.10 12.99 0.10
C GLU A 47 2.85 12.03 -0.83
N LYS A 48 2.96 12.43 -2.11
CA LYS A 48 3.40 11.56 -3.21
C LYS A 48 4.83 11.04 -3.04
N ASP A 49 5.78 11.90 -2.67
CA ASP A 49 7.18 11.49 -2.52
C ASP A 49 7.34 10.43 -1.43
N LYS A 50 6.60 10.56 -0.32
CA LYS A 50 6.58 9.58 0.76
C LYS A 50 5.92 8.28 0.32
N ALA A 51 4.83 8.38 -0.43
CA ALA A 51 4.14 7.22 -0.97
C ALA A 51 5.04 6.41 -1.91
N LEU A 52 5.74 7.07 -2.83
CA LEU A 52 6.58 6.41 -3.83
C LEU A 52 7.74 5.67 -3.16
N LYS A 53 8.45 6.30 -2.23
CA LYS A 53 9.52 5.64 -1.46
C LYS A 53 9.05 4.39 -0.71
N LEU A 54 7.87 4.45 -0.10
CA LEU A 54 7.29 3.29 0.60
C LEU A 54 6.87 2.19 -0.37
N ALA A 55 6.31 2.56 -1.52
CA ALA A 55 5.93 1.60 -2.56
C ALA A 55 7.16 0.90 -3.16
N GLU A 56 8.23 1.64 -3.48
CA GLU A 56 9.50 1.08 -3.95
C GLU A 56 10.10 0.09 -2.94
N SER A 57 10.11 0.46 -1.66
CA SER A 57 10.55 -0.42 -0.58
C SER A 57 9.71 -1.69 -0.51
N ALA A 58 8.38 -1.57 -0.52
CA ALA A 58 7.47 -2.70 -0.49
C ALA A 58 7.67 -3.66 -1.68
N LEU A 59 7.78 -3.12 -2.90
CA LEU A 59 7.99 -3.90 -4.12
C LEU A 59 9.37 -4.55 -4.16
N SER A 60 10.39 -3.92 -3.56
CA SER A 60 11.74 -4.49 -3.43
C SER A 60 11.77 -5.65 -2.43
N ILE A 61 10.97 -5.59 -1.37
CA ILE A 61 10.85 -6.67 -0.38
C ILE A 61 10.01 -7.83 -0.92
N ASN A 62 8.89 -7.53 -1.59
CA ASN A 62 8.00 -8.52 -2.17
C ASN A 62 7.52 -8.08 -3.56
N SER A 63 8.17 -8.61 -4.60
CA SER A 63 7.83 -8.31 -5.99
C SER A 63 6.44 -8.81 -6.40
N GLN A 64 5.84 -9.78 -5.69
CA GLN A 64 4.46 -10.21 -6.00
C GLN A 64 3.43 -9.10 -5.79
N LEU A 65 3.77 -8.07 -5.01
CA LEU A 65 2.91 -6.90 -4.83
C LEU A 65 2.78 -6.03 -6.08
N ALA A 66 3.64 -6.21 -7.10
CA ALA A 66 3.45 -5.63 -8.42
C ALA A 66 2.33 -6.33 -9.22
N ASN A 67 2.01 -7.58 -8.88
CA ASN A 67 1.07 -8.39 -9.63
C ASN A 67 -0.37 -8.09 -9.19
N ILE A 68 -1.18 -7.60 -10.12
CA ILE A 68 -2.57 -7.22 -9.86
C ILE A 68 -3.44 -8.42 -9.42
N ASP A 69 -3.22 -9.62 -9.96
CA ASP A 69 -3.96 -10.82 -9.56
C ASP A 69 -3.61 -11.26 -8.14
N PHE A 70 -2.36 -11.07 -7.73
CA PHE A 70 -1.94 -11.29 -6.35
C PHE A 70 -2.62 -10.29 -5.41
N LEU A 71 -2.58 -8.99 -5.74
CA LEU A 71 -3.21 -7.93 -4.96
C LEU A 71 -4.72 -8.14 -4.79
N LYS A 72 -5.40 -8.59 -5.85
CA LYS A 72 -6.84 -8.89 -5.82
C LYS A 72 -7.18 -9.98 -4.79
N LYS A 73 -6.32 -10.99 -4.64
CA LYS A 73 -6.50 -12.09 -3.67
C LYS A 73 -6.31 -11.63 -2.22
N ILE A 74 -5.36 -10.73 -1.97
CA ILE A 74 -5.02 -10.30 -0.59
C ILE A 74 -5.91 -9.14 -0.10
N LEU A 75 -6.26 -8.19 -0.96
CA LEU A 75 -6.98 -6.98 -0.54
C LEU A 75 -8.49 -7.20 -0.43
N ARG A 76 -9.07 -8.04 -1.31
CA ARG A 76 -10.50 -8.46 -1.32
C ARG A 76 -11.54 -7.33 -1.23
N THR A 77 -11.11 -6.08 -1.41
CA THR A 77 -11.88 -4.85 -1.19
C THR A 77 -11.64 -3.89 -2.36
N ASN A 78 -12.63 -3.07 -2.67
CA ASN A 78 -12.67 -2.36 -3.95
C ASN A 78 -11.88 -1.04 -3.92
N LYS A 79 -11.90 -0.29 -2.80
CA LYS A 79 -11.35 1.07 -2.78
C LYS A 79 -9.82 1.06 -2.75
N ILE A 80 -9.22 0.39 -1.77
CA ILE A 80 -7.76 0.30 -1.69
C ILE A 80 -7.17 -0.35 -2.93
N PHE A 81 -7.85 -1.33 -3.52
CA PHE A 81 -7.37 -2.00 -4.73
C PHE A 81 -7.29 -1.03 -5.92
N ALA A 82 -8.32 -0.20 -6.12
CA ALA A 82 -8.31 0.83 -7.16
C ALA A 82 -7.20 1.87 -6.91
N ASP A 83 -6.97 2.27 -5.66
CA ASP A 83 -5.95 3.26 -5.32
C ASP A 83 -4.53 2.68 -5.39
N VAL A 84 -4.34 1.39 -5.08
CA VAL A 84 -3.10 0.65 -5.35
C VAL A 84 -2.83 0.60 -6.85
N GLN A 85 -3.82 0.31 -7.68
CA GLN A 85 -3.64 0.28 -9.14
C GLN A 85 -3.19 1.66 -9.68
N LYS A 86 -3.77 2.75 -9.17
CA LYS A 86 -3.35 4.11 -9.54
C LYS A 86 -1.91 4.39 -9.12
N LEU A 87 -1.54 4.00 -7.90
CA LEU A 87 -0.18 4.15 -7.41
C LEU A 87 0.82 3.37 -8.26
N LEU A 88 0.55 2.08 -8.54
CA LEU A 88 1.43 1.23 -9.34
C LEU A 88 1.53 1.65 -10.82
N ALA A 89 0.51 2.35 -11.34
CA ALA A 89 0.57 2.96 -12.67
C ALA A 89 1.48 4.20 -12.72
N HIS A 90 2.02 4.67 -11.59
CA HIS A 90 2.90 5.83 -11.56
C HIS A 90 4.21 5.56 -12.33
N PRO A 91 4.70 6.49 -13.17
CA PRO A 91 5.90 6.27 -13.98
C PRO A 91 7.16 5.87 -13.20
N GLU A 92 7.30 6.38 -11.98
CA GLU A 92 8.45 6.07 -11.10
C GLU A 92 8.47 4.60 -10.65
N LEU A 93 7.30 3.95 -10.54
CA LEU A 93 7.19 2.54 -10.15
C LEU A 93 7.27 1.59 -11.34
N LYS A 94 7.34 2.10 -12.58
CA LYS A 94 7.32 1.30 -13.82
C LYS A 94 8.41 0.21 -13.84
N ASN A 95 9.58 0.50 -13.26
CA ASN A 95 10.70 -0.43 -13.19
C ASN A 95 10.45 -1.61 -12.25
N TYR A 96 9.51 -1.50 -11.31
CA TYR A 96 9.15 -2.55 -10.37
C TYR A 96 7.94 -3.36 -10.85
N VAL A 97 7.07 -2.75 -11.66
CA VAL A 97 5.82 -3.38 -12.13
C VAL A 97 6.01 -4.22 -13.40
N ASN A 98 6.99 -3.90 -14.24
CA ASN A 98 7.23 -4.59 -15.51
C ASN A 98 8.29 -5.72 -15.46
N GLN A 99 8.62 -6.22 -14.27
CA GLN A 99 9.57 -7.33 -14.09
C GLN A 99 8.89 -8.69 -14.14
#